data_AF-A0A920RVN3-F1
#
_entry.id   AF-A0A920RVN3-F1
#
_cell.length_a   1.000
_cell.length_b   1.000
_cell.length_c   1.000
_cell.angle_alpha   90.00
_cell.angle_beta   90.00
_cell.angle_gamma   90.00
#
_symmetry.space_group_name_H-M   'P 1'
#
loop_
_entity.id
_entity.type
_entity.pdbx_description
1 polymer ?
#
loop_
_entity_poly.entity_id
_entity_poly.type
_entity_poly.pdbx_seq_one_letter_code
_entity_poly.pdbx_strand_id
1 'polypeptide(L)'
;MRPVKCIISEGGGQYSTEETHFTNHEKREGWRLSCQVAVKDNMKVQVPDEVFGAKKWECEVISNENVATFIKELVLKLPKEKK
;
A
#
# COMPACT_ATOMS: atom_id res chain seq x y z
N MET A 1 -5.00 7.81 3.99
CA MET A 1 -3.91 7.02 3.35
C MET A 1 -3.88 7.40 1.88
N ARG A 2 -2.73 7.82 1.33
CA ARG A 2 -2.59 8.08 -0.13
C ARG A 2 -2.39 6.74 -0.84
N PRO A 3 -3.11 6.42 -1.94
CA PRO A 3 -2.88 5.19 -2.67
C PRO A 3 -1.50 5.23 -3.36
N VAL A 4 -0.82 4.08 -3.41
CA VAL A 4 0.53 3.98 -4.00
C VAL A 4 0.40 4.01 -5.53
N LYS A 5 1.06 4.98 -6.16
CA LYS A 5 1.26 5.01 -7.60
C LYS A 5 2.32 3.99 -8.00
N CYS A 6 2.05 3.22 -9.05
CA CYS A 6 3.01 2.33 -9.70
C CYS A 6 2.96 2.56 -11.22
N ILE A 7 3.97 2.09 -11.95
CA ILE A 7 3.96 2.04 -13.41
C ILE A 7 3.78 0.58 -13.81
N ILE A 8 2.88 0.31 -14.76
CA ILE A 8 2.65 -1.03 -15.34
C ILE A 8 3.05 -0.98 -16.81
N SER A 9 4.14 -1.66 -17.16
CA SER A 9 4.68 -1.65 -18.52
C SER A 9 4.08 -2.75 -19.41
N GLU A 10 3.66 -3.87 -18.81
CA GLU A 10 3.06 -5.03 -19.47
C GLU A 10 1.99 -5.65 -18.56
N GLY A 11 0.90 -6.17 -19.15
CA GLY A 11 -0.23 -6.76 -18.41
C GLY A 11 -1.16 -5.72 -17.79
N GLY A 12 -1.85 -6.09 -16.70
CA GLY A 12 -2.72 -5.19 -15.91
C GLY A 12 -4.11 -4.87 -16.49
N GLY A 13 -4.37 -5.20 -17.76
CA GLY A 13 -5.70 -5.11 -18.38
C GLY A 13 -6.21 -3.68 -18.64
N GLN A 14 -7.53 -3.55 -18.84
CA GLN A 14 -8.18 -2.24 -18.93
C GLN A 14 -8.20 -1.54 -17.57
N TYR A 15 -8.17 -0.20 -17.62
CA TYR A 15 -8.27 0.65 -16.43
C TYR A 15 -9.61 0.49 -15.71
N SER A 16 -9.61 0.82 -14.43
CA SER A 16 -10.79 0.86 -13.57
C SER A 16 -11.14 2.29 -13.17
N THR A 17 -11.78 2.46 -12.01
CA THR A 17 -12.16 3.74 -11.38
C THR A 17 -11.00 4.70 -11.09
N GLU A 18 -9.75 4.24 -11.22
CA GLU A 18 -8.54 5.04 -10.98
C GLU A 18 -8.30 6.16 -12.00
N GLU A 19 -8.99 6.15 -13.15
CA GLU A 19 -8.78 7.08 -14.27
C GLU A 19 -8.90 8.58 -13.90
N THR A 20 -9.62 8.92 -12.84
CA THR A 20 -9.78 10.31 -12.35
C THR A 20 -8.53 10.83 -11.62
N HIS A 21 -7.60 9.95 -11.22
CA HIS A 21 -6.41 10.32 -10.45
C HIS A 21 -5.15 10.59 -11.31
N PHE A 22 -5.27 10.50 -12.63
CA PHE A 22 -4.14 10.61 -13.57
C PHE A 22 -4.47 11.52 -14.76
N THR A 23 -3.50 12.33 -15.15
CA THR A 23 -3.55 13.11 -16.40
C THR A 23 -3.46 12.21 -17.64
N ASN A 24 -3.88 12.73 -18.80
CA ASN A 24 -3.75 12.03 -20.08
C ASN A 24 -2.28 11.76 -20.49
N HIS A 25 -1.30 12.41 -19.84
CA HIS A 25 0.12 12.10 -19.99
C HIS A 25 0.50 10.88 -19.15
N GLU A 26 0.16 10.89 -17.86
CA GLU A 26 0.43 9.77 -16.94
C GLU A 26 -0.22 8.45 -17.42
N LYS A 27 -1.45 8.53 -17.96
CA LYS A 27 -2.15 7.39 -18.59
C LYS A 27 -1.44 6.80 -19.82
N ARG A 28 -0.53 7.55 -20.47
CA ARG A 28 0.28 7.04 -21.58
C ARG A 28 1.58 6.40 -21.11
N GLU A 29 2.10 6.82 -19.96
CA GLU A 29 3.33 6.28 -19.36
C GLU A 29 3.09 4.99 -18.56
N GLY A 30 1.83 4.62 -18.28
CA GLY A 30 1.48 3.40 -17.55
C GLY A 30 1.20 3.58 -16.05
N TRP A 31 1.06 4.83 -15.57
CA TRP A 31 0.83 5.11 -14.16
C TRP A 31 -0.55 4.65 -13.67
N ARG A 32 -0.58 3.74 -12.70
CA ARG A 32 -1.78 3.13 -12.12
C ARG A 32 -1.74 3.19 -10.58
N LEU A 33 -2.86 2.93 -9.92
CA LEU A 33 -2.96 2.80 -8.47
C LEU A 33 -2.90 1.31 -8.09
N SER A 34 -1.91 0.90 -7.31
CA SER A 34 -1.65 -0.52 -7.01
C SER A 34 -2.82 -1.24 -6.32
N CYS A 35 -3.74 -0.51 -5.70
CA CYS A 35 -4.93 -1.03 -5.04
C CYS A 35 -6.21 -1.06 -5.91
N GLN A 36 -6.16 -0.62 -7.18
CA GLN A 36 -7.31 -0.56 -8.09
C GLN A 36 -7.13 -1.38 -9.38
N VAL A 37 -5.94 -1.94 -9.60
CA VAL A 37 -5.63 -2.81 -10.76
C VAL A 37 -5.95 -4.27 -10.42
N ALA A 38 -6.66 -4.94 -11.32
CA ALA A 38 -6.98 -6.35 -11.19
C ALA A 38 -5.84 -7.23 -11.76
N VAL A 39 -5.22 -8.04 -10.91
CA VAL A 39 -4.20 -9.03 -11.31
C VAL A 39 -4.88 -10.23 -11.98
N LYS A 40 -5.10 -10.13 -13.30
CA LYS A 40 -5.74 -11.18 -14.12
C LYS A 40 -4.73 -12.02 -14.91
N ASP A 41 -3.63 -11.40 -15.31
CA ASP A 41 -2.59 -11.95 -16.19
C ASP A 41 -1.21 -11.62 -15.63
N ASN A 42 -0.17 -12.27 -16.17
CA ASN A 42 1.22 -11.91 -15.86
C ASN A 42 1.48 -10.44 -16.22
N MET A 43 2.14 -9.71 -15.31
CA MET A 43 2.30 -8.26 -15.40
C MET A 43 3.68 -7.81 -14.92
N LYS A 44 4.22 -6.76 -15.55
CA LYS A 44 5.46 -6.09 -15.12
C LYS A 44 5.10 -4.76 -14.48
N VAL A 45 5.46 -4.62 -13.20
CA VAL A 45 5.12 -3.47 -12.36
C VAL A 45 6.38 -2.89 -11.75
N GLN A 46 6.56 -1.58 -11.88
CA GLN A 46 7.57 -0.80 -11.19
C GLN A 46 6.90 0.00 -10.06
N VAL A 47 7.44 -0.13 -8.85
CA VAL A 47 7.00 0.61 -7.64
C VAL A 47 8.15 1.49 -7.14
N PRO A 48 7.87 2.61 -6.43
CA PRO A 48 8.91 3.43 -5.82
C PRO A 48 9.69 2.67 -4.74
N ASP A 49 11.01 2.90 -4.66
CA ASP A 49 11.88 2.15 -3.74
C ASP A 49 11.51 2.31 -2.26
N GLU A 50 10.91 3.46 -1.90
CA GLU A 50 10.36 3.75 -0.57
C GLU A 50 9.40 2.66 -0.05
N VAL A 51 8.68 1.99 -0.96
CA VAL A 51 7.70 0.94 -0.62
C VAL A 51 8.38 -0.32 -0.05
N PHE A 52 9.61 -0.62 -0.48
CA PHE A 52 10.38 -1.77 0.04
C PHE A 52 10.95 -1.54 1.45
N GLY A 53 10.87 -0.32 1.99
CA GLY A 53 11.26 -0.03 3.38
C GLY A 53 10.35 -0.63 4.45
N ALA A 54 9.19 -1.19 4.06
CA ALA A 54 8.21 -1.76 4.99
C ALA A 54 8.68 -3.08 5.61
N LYS A 55 9.05 -3.06 6.90
CA LYS A 55 9.32 -4.27 7.69
C LYS A 55 8.09 -4.73 8.47
N LYS A 56 7.77 -6.03 8.41
CA LYS A 56 6.82 -6.69 9.32
C LYS A 56 7.48 -6.85 10.69
N TRP A 57 6.76 -6.49 11.75
CA TRP A 57 7.17 -6.73 13.14
C TRP A 57 6.08 -7.55 13.82
N GLU A 58 6.48 -8.52 14.65
CA GLU A 58 5.56 -9.25 15.53
C GLU A 58 5.76 -8.71 16.95
N CYS A 59 4.71 -8.11 17.48
CA CYS A 59 4.74 -7.30 18.70
C CYS A 59 3.82 -7.89 19.77
N GLU A 60 4.23 -7.79 21.02
CA GLU A 60 3.44 -8.23 22.19
C GLU A 60 2.59 -7.05 22.69
N VAL A 61 1.33 -7.30 23.07
CA VAL A 61 0.44 -6.27 23.64
C VAL A 61 0.78 -6.08 25.12
N ILE A 62 1.10 -4.85 25.53
CA ILE A 62 1.36 -4.49 26.92
C ILE A 62 0.05 -4.08 27.63
N SER A 63 -0.75 -3.22 26.99
CA SER A 63 -2.02 -2.73 27.53
C SER A 63 -2.99 -2.35 26.40
N ASN A 64 -4.28 -2.24 26.73
CA ASN A 64 -5.36 -1.94 25.77
C ASN A 64 -6.52 -1.18 26.45
N GLU A 65 -6.16 -0.13 27.19
CA GLU A 65 -7.04 0.57 28.13
C GLU A 65 -8.05 1.50 27.42
N ASN A 66 -9.24 1.67 28.00
CA ASN A 66 -10.22 2.64 27.49
C ASN A 66 -9.87 4.04 27.98
N VAL A 67 -9.49 4.95 27.07
CA VAL A 67 -9.23 6.36 27.38
C VAL A 67 -10.47 7.25 27.14
N ALA A 68 -11.46 6.73 26.39
CA ALA A 68 -12.81 7.29 26.29
C ALA A 68 -13.82 6.17 25.98
N THR A 69 -15.12 6.49 25.95
CA THR A 69 -16.22 5.53 25.70
C THR A 69 -16.03 4.64 24.46
N PHE A 70 -15.35 5.16 23.43
CA PHE A 70 -15.08 4.46 22.17
C PHE A 70 -13.60 4.54 21.70
N ILE A 71 -12.67 4.92 22.59
CA ILE A 71 -11.25 5.07 22.25
C ILE A 71 -10.40 4.24 23.21
N LYS A 72 -9.52 3.41 22.65
CA LYS A 72 -8.55 2.61 23.40
C LYS A 72 -7.11 3.05 23.10
N GLU A 73 -6.27 3.02 24.12
CA GLU A 73 -4.81 3.11 23.97
C GLU A 73 -4.22 1.70 23.91
N LEU A 74 -3.73 1.31 22.73
CA LEU A 74 -3.09 0.02 22.49
C LEU A 74 -1.56 0.18 22.54
N VAL A 75 -0.94 -0.22 23.65
CA VAL A 75 0.52 -0.14 23.81
C VAL A 75 1.16 -1.46 23.34
N LEU A 76 2.05 -1.36 22.35
CA LEU A 76 2.75 -2.51 21.75
C LEU A 76 4.24 -2.51 22.08
N LYS A 77 4.75 -3.69 22.45
CA LYS A 77 6.16 -3.97 22.69
C LYS A 77 6.82 -4.41 21.40
N LEU A 78 7.76 -3.61 20.90
CA LEU A 78 8.60 -4.00 19.76
C LEU A 78 9.51 -5.18 20.14
N PRO A 79 9.72 -6.16 19.24
CA PRO A 79 10.60 -7.30 19.51
C PRO A 79 12.07 -6.86 19.57
N LYS A 80 12.89 -7.59 20.35
CA LYS A 80 14.30 -7.23 20.60
C LYS A 80 15.25 -7.54 19.44
N GLU A 81 14.92 -8.49 18.58
CA GLU A 81 15.78 -8.87 17.45
C GLU A 81 15.45 -8.06 16.20
N LYS A 82 16.44 -7.32 15.69
CA LYS A 82 16.51 -6.98 14.26
C LYS A 82 17.19 -8.14 13.53
N LYS A 83 16.45 -8.81 12.66
CA LYS A 83 16.96 -9.56 11.51
C LYS A 83 16.48 -8.85 10.23
#